data_AF-A0A3N5GQ56-F1
#
_entry.id   AF-A0A3N5GQ56-F1
#
_cell.length_a   1.000
_cell.length_b   1.000
_cell.length_c   1.000
_cell.angle_alpha   90.00
_cell.angle_beta   90.00
_cell.angle_gamma   90.00
#
_symmetry.space_group_name_H-M   'P 1'
#
loop_
_entity.id
_entity.type
_entity.pdbx_description
1 polymer ?
#
loop_
_entity_poly.entity_id
_entity_poly.type
_entity_poly.pdbx_seq_one_letter_code
_entity_poly.pdbx_strand_id
1 'polypeptide(L)'
;PPRLIEEFYKILRAGVSARAFRGLRETGLLEAVAPELQFQSSDALWQSLTALDAYRQHASSPATLTNPILLGSLLVPLGFQPHWREGVTVGLGNLPLARRDVEGLRHILQLQRRLVADVAAPMRVRRGIVHRSAFSDALTWLAIHGHAPAVVDAWRTFVTESASHHGQSAQETEEGGVPRRRRRRRRRRGSFHRPRAE
;
A
#
# COMPACT_ATOMS: atom_id res chain seq x y z
N PRO A 1 -2.15 -23.26 9.29
CA PRO A 1 -1.11 -22.80 10.24
C PRO A 1 -0.59 -21.39 9.87
N PRO A 2 -0.68 -20.39 10.76
CA PRO A 2 -0.27 -19.00 10.48
C PRO A 2 1.19 -18.86 10.02
N ARG A 3 2.06 -19.80 10.39
CA ARG A 3 3.48 -19.78 10.01
C ARG A 3 3.70 -19.97 8.50
N LEU A 4 2.79 -20.62 7.79
CA LEU A 4 3.03 -20.93 6.38
C LEU A 4 2.94 -19.69 5.50
N ILE A 5 1.97 -18.79 5.76
CA ILE A 5 1.91 -17.52 5.02
C ILE A 5 3.15 -16.65 5.28
N GLU A 6 3.75 -16.75 6.48
CA GLU A 6 5.02 -16.09 6.77
C GLU A 6 6.17 -16.63 5.92
N GLU A 7 6.24 -17.96 5.70
CA GLU A 7 7.22 -18.55 4.78
C GLU A 7 7.01 -18.08 3.33
N PHE A 8 5.76 -17.96 2.87
CA PHE A 8 5.48 -17.38 1.56
C PHE A 8 5.97 -15.93 1.47
N TYR A 9 5.71 -15.12 2.49
CA TYR A 9 6.24 -13.76 2.54
C TYR A 9 7.76 -13.69 2.59
N LYS A 10 8.44 -14.66 3.22
CA LYS A 10 9.91 -14.74 3.20
C LYS A 10 10.43 -15.06 1.80
N ILE A 11 9.83 -16.04 1.12
CA ILE A 11 10.17 -16.38 -0.27
C ILE A 11 9.99 -15.15 -1.18
N LEU A 12 8.85 -14.47 -1.07
CA LEU A 12 8.54 -13.29 -1.89
C LEU A 12 9.51 -12.12 -1.66
N ARG A 13 10.14 -12.01 -0.48
CA ARG A 13 11.15 -10.98 -0.18
C ARG A 13 12.55 -11.34 -0.65
N ALA A 14 12.80 -12.61 -0.94
CA ALA A 14 14.14 -13.10 -1.28
C ALA A 14 14.59 -12.66 -2.68
N GLY A 15 13.67 -12.25 -3.56
CA GLY A 15 13.99 -11.84 -4.94
C GLY A 15 14.24 -13.02 -5.89
N VAL A 16 13.77 -14.21 -5.52
CA VAL A 16 13.82 -15.46 -6.31
C VAL A 16 12.46 -16.17 -6.31
N SER A 17 11.40 -15.39 -6.13
CA SER A 17 10.02 -15.84 -5.93
C SER A 17 9.50 -16.67 -7.09
N ALA A 18 9.68 -16.20 -8.33
CA ALA A 18 9.15 -16.88 -9.51
C ALA A 18 9.74 -18.29 -9.63
N ARG A 19 11.05 -18.44 -9.43
CA ARG A 19 11.73 -19.74 -9.43
C ARG A 19 11.27 -20.62 -8.27
N ALA A 20 11.18 -20.05 -7.06
CA ALA A 20 10.77 -20.79 -5.87
C ALA A 20 9.34 -21.34 -6.00
N PHE A 21 8.37 -20.51 -6.40
CA PHE A 21 6.98 -20.94 -6.56
C PHE A 21 6.78 -21.94 -7.71
N ARG A 22 7.59 -21.88 -8.79
CA ARG A 22 7.61 -22.94 -9.81
C ARG A 22 8.09 -24.27 -9.22
N GLY A 23 9.19 -24.26 -8.46
CA GLY A 23 9.66 -25.47 -7.78
C GLY A 23 8.61 -26.05 -6.82
N LEU A 24 7.94 -25.20 -6.02
CA LEU A 24 6.87 -25.65 -5.12
C LEU A 24 5.67 -26.26 -5.87
N ARG A 25 5.36 -25.75 -7.07
CA ARG A 25 4.32 -26.28 -7.94
C ARG A 25 4.70 -27.63 -8.54
N GLU A 26 5.94 -27.75 -9.02
CA GLU A 26 6.49 -28.98 -9.61
C GLU A 26 6.53 -30.13 -8.60
N THR A 27 6.81 -29.83 -7.32
CA THR A 27 6.77 -30.84 -6.24
C THR A 27 5.37 -31.15 -5.74
N GLY A 28 4.32 -30.48 -6.24
CA GLY A 28 2.94 -30.63 -5.76
C GLY A 28 2.67 -30.06 -4.37
N LEU A 29 3.61 -29.31 -3.77
CA LEU A 29 3.45 -28.82 -2.39
C LEU A 29 2.34 -27.76 -2.30
N LEU A 30 2.17 -26.96 -3.36
CA LEU A 30 1.11 -25.95 -3.40
C LEU A 30 -0.29 -26.59 -3.43
N GLU A 31 -0.45 -27.81 -3.95
CA GLU A 31 -1.74 -28.50 -3.97
C GLU A 31 -2.31 -28.71 -2.56
N ALA A 32 -1.46 -29.08 -1.60
CA ALA A 32 -1.90 -29.34 -0.23
C ALA A 32 -2.16 -28.06 0.58
N VAL A 33 -1.62 -26.93 0.13
CA VAL A 33 -1.46 -25.73 0.97
C VAL A 33 -2.19 -24.50 0.42
N ALA A 34 -2.06 -24.27 -0.88
CA ALA A 34 -2.64 -23.17 -1.63
C ALA A 34 -3.08 -23.67 -3.02
N PRO A 35 -4.17 -24.46 -3.10
CA PRO A 35 -4.62 -25.10 -4.34
C PRO A 35 -4.82 -24.09 -5.49
N GLU A 36 -5.21 -22.86 -5.18
CA GLU A 36 -5.37 -21.79 -6.15
C GLU A 36 -4.04 -21.46 -6.85
N LEU A 37 -2.91 -21.49 -6.14
CA LEU A 37 -1.60 -21.33 -6.78
C LEU A 37 -1.21 -22.55 -7.61
N GLN A 38 -1.65 -23.75 -7.26
CA GLN A 38 -1.37 -24.94 -8.06
C GLN A 38 -2.16 -24.92 -9.38
N PHE A 39 -3.47 -24.68 -9.29
CA PHE A 39 -4.42 -24.91 -10.38
C PHE A 39 -4.77 -23.65 -11.18
N GLN A 40 -4.67 -22.45 -10.57
CA GLN A 40 -4.97 -21.18 -11.23
C GLN A 40 -3.70 -20.38 -11.57
N SER A 41 -2.53 -21.04 -11.55
CA SER A 41 -1.26 -20.47 -12.01
C SER A 41 -1.35 -20.04 -13.49
N SER A 42 -1.60 -18.76 -13.72
CA SER A 42 -1.62 -18.13 -15.05
C SER A 42 -0.28 -17.48 -15.39
N ASP A 43 -0.09 -17.11 -16.66
CA ASP A 43 1.08 -16.31 -17.06
C ASP A 43 1.16 -14.98 -16.31
N ALA A 44 0.01 -14.38 -15.97
CA ALA A 44 -0.05 -13.16 -15.19
C ALA A 44 0.56 -13.34 -13.79
N LEU A 45 0.36 -14.50 -13.15
CA LEU A 45 0.98 -14.80 -11.86
C LEU A 45 2.51 -14.84 -11.99
N TRP A 46 3.02 -15.53 -13.01
CA TRP A 46 4.47 -15.62 -13.22
C TRP A 46 5.10 -14.28 -13.60
N GLN A 47 4.40 -13.47 -14.39
CA GLN A 47 4.82 -12.10 -14.72
C GLN A 47 4.88 -11.23 -13.46
N SER A 48 3.85 -11.29 -12.61
CA SER A 48 3.81 -10.58 -11.32
C SER A 48 4.98 -10.96 -10.41
N LEU A 49 5.26 -12.26 -10.26
CA LEU A 49 6.39 -12.73 -9.44
C LEU A 49 7.75 -12.33 -10.03
N THR A 50 7.87 -12.35 -11.36
CA THR A 50 9.10 -11.92 -12.05
C THR A 50 9.32 -10.41 -11.90
N ALA A 51 8.26 -9.61 -11.99
CA ALA A 51 8.32 -8.17 -11.77
C ALA A 51 8.72 -7.84 -10.32
N LEU A 52 8.19 -8.60 -9.36
CA LEU A 52 8.56 -8.49 -7.95
C LEU A 52 10.05 -8.82 -7.72
N ASP A 53 10.54 -9.91 -8.32
CA ASP A 53 11.95 -10.30 -8.24
C ASP A 53 12.87 -9.25 -8.86
N ALA A 54 12.51 -8.74 -10.05
CA ALA A 54 13.24 -7.66 -10.71
C ALA A 54 13.26 -6.38 -9.86
N TYR A 55 12.13 -5.97 -9.28
CA TYR A 55 12.08 -4.83 -8.38
C TYR A 55 13.00 -5.02 -7.16
N ARG A 56 13.00 -6.22 -6.57
CA ARG A 56 13.84 -6.53 -5.41
C ARG A 56 15.33 -6.45 -5.72
N GLN A 57 15.76 -6.87 -6.90
CA GLN A 57 17.16 -6.80 -7.34
C GLN A 57 17.67 -5.35 -7.44
N HIS A 58 16.80 -4.40 -7.81
CA HIS A 58 17.15 -2.99 -7.95
C HIS A 58 16.92 -2.17 -6.68
N ALA A 59 16.09 -2.66 -5.74
CA ALA A 59 15.75 -1.95 -4.52
C ALA A 59 16.79 -2.19 -3.41
N SER A 60 17.54 -1.13 -3.07
CA SER A 60 18.60 -1.17 -2.04
C SER A 60 18.08 -1.42 -0.61
N SER A 61 16.78 -1.29 -0.32
CA SER A 61 16.20 -1.47 1.02
C SER A 61 15.04 -2.48 1.04
N PRO A 62 15.05 -3.48 1.96
CA PRO A 62 13.94 -4.43 2.13
C PRO A 62 12.64 -3.81 2.64
N ALA A 63 12.68 -2.60 3.22
CA ALA A 63 11.55 -1.99 3.91
C ALA A 63 10.39 -1.56 2.98
N THR A 64 10.58 -1.57 1.66
CA THR A 64 9.54 -1.20 0.68
C THR A 64 8.56 -2.33 0.38
N LEU A 65 8.89 -3.59 0.66
CA LEU A 65 8.04 -4.75 0.38
C LEU A 65 7.20 -5.15 1.60
N THR A 66 6.15 -4.38 1.85
CA THR A 66 5.17 -4.65 2.91
C THR A 66 4.34 -5.90 2.61
N ASN A 67 3.82 -6.58 3.65
CA ASN A 67 2.98 -7.77 3.47
C ASN A 67 1.82 -7.56 2.48
N PRO A 68 1.08 -6.43 2.50
CA PRO A 68 0.07 -6.13 1.49
C PRO A 68 0.56 -6.20 0.03
N ILE A 69 1.77 -5.70 -0.26
CA ILE A 69 2.35 -5.72 -1.61
C ILE A 69 2.67 -7.16 -2.02
N LEU A 70 3.27 -7.92 -1.11
CA LEU A 70 3.60 -9.33 -1.34
C LEU A 70 2.35 -10.16 -1.56
N LEU A 71 1.34 -9.97 -0.71
CA LEU A 71 0.05 -10.65 -0.82
C LEU A 71 -0.65 -10.30 -2.13
N GLY A 72 -0.69 -9.01 -2.50
CA GLY A 72 -1.29 -8.60 -3.76
C GLY A 72 -0.59 -9.17 -4.98
N SER A 73 0.74 -9.33 -4.93
CA SER A 73 1.51 -9.93 -6.03
C SER A 73 1.15 -11.39 -6.29
N LEU A 74 0.57 -12.09 -5.30
CA LEU A 74 -0.04 -13.41 -5.49
C LEU A 74 -1.52 -13.31 -5.88
N LEU A 75 -2.31 -12.48 -5.18
CA LEU A 75 -3.77 -12.51 -5.31
C LEU A 75 -4.31 -11.80 -6.56
N VAL A 76 -3.75 -10.64 -6.93
CA VAL A 76 -4.28 -9.83 -8.05
C VAL A 76 -4.19 -10.59 -9.39
N PRO A 77 -3.09 -11.27 -9.72
CA PRO A 77 -3.01 -12.08 -10.94
C PRO A 77 -3.97 -13.28 -10.96
N LEU A 78 -4.43 -13.75 -9.80
CA LEU A 78 -5.46 -14.80 -9.67
C LEU A 78 -6.88 -14.23 -9.79
N GLY A 79 -7.02 -12.92 -10.06
CA GLY A 79 -8.31 -12.26 -10.23
C GLY A 79 -8.88 -11.59 -8.99
N PHE A 80 -8.08 -11.39 -7.92
CA PHE A 80 -8.51 -10.61 -6.76
C PHE A 80 -8.84 -9.17 -7.16
N GLN A 81 -10.06 -8.73 -6.82
CA GLN A 81 -10.49 -7.35 -7.05
C GLN A 81 -10.82 -6.67 -5.71
N PRO A 82 -10.51 -5.36 -5.57
CA PRO A 82 -10.68 -4.62 -4.31
C PRO A 82 -12.13 -4.48 -3.82
N HIS A 83 -13.11 -4.84 -4.66
CA HIS A 83 -14.54 -4.83 -4.36
C HIS A 83 -15.14 -6.23 -4.19
N TRP A 84 -14.33 -7.29 -4.01
CA TRP A 84 -14.85 -8.60 -3.65
C TRP A 84 -15.75 -8.46 -2.42
N ARG A 85 -17.00 -8.90 -2.58
CA ARG A 85 -18.08 -8.66 -1.63
C ARG A 85 -17.70 -9.21 -0.24
N GLU A 86 -18.06 -8.46 0.80
CA GLU A 86 -18.09 -8.97 2.17
C GLU A 86 -18.83 -10.32 2.18
N GLY A 87 -18.13 -11.40 2.53
CA GLY A 87 -18.68 -12.76 2.57
C GLY A 87 -18.02 -13.77 1.63
N VAL A 88 -17.26 -13.36 0.61
CA VAL A 88 -16.37 -14.28 -0.12
C VAL A 88 -15.05 -14.35 0.65
N THR A 89 -14.72 -15.52 1.20
CA THR A 89 -13.43 -15.74 1.83
C THR A 89 -12.32 -15.50 0.83
N VAL A 90 -11.60 -14.38 0.99
CA VAL A 90 -10.32 -14.15 0.33
C VAL A 90 -9.36 -15.16 0.95
N GLY A 91 -9.17 -16.27 0.26
CA GLY A 91 -8.37 -17.40 0.74
C GLY A 91 -7.40 -17.83 -0.33
N LEU A 92 -6.16 -18.11 0.08
CA LEU A 92 -5.27 -19.03 -0.62
C LEU A 92 -5.55 -20.42 -0.02
N GLY A 93 -6.72 -20.97 -0.32
CA GLY A 93 -7.19 -22.24 0.20
C GLY A 93 -7.34 -22.20 1.71
N ASN A 94 -6.59 -23.08 2.38
CA ASN A 94 -6.59 -23.19 3.84
C ASN A 94 -5.67 -22.18 4.53
N LEU A 95 -5.05 -21.24 3.80
CA LEU A 95 -4.15 -20.26 4.38
C LEU A 95 -4.91 -19.10 5.03
N PRO A 96 -4.72 -18.88 6.35
CA PRO A 96 -5.32 -17.74 7.01
C PRO A 96 -4.63 -16.46 6.54
N LEU A 97 -5.36 -15.60 5.84
CA LEU A 97 -4.89 -14.27 5.47
C LEU A 97 -5.17 -13.29 6.61
N ALA A 98 -4.16 -12.49 6.97
CA ALA A 98 -4.33 -11.47 7.98
C ALA A 98 -5.28 -10.38 7.44
N ARG A 99 -6.36 -10.08 8.19
CA ARG A 99 -7.32 -9.02 7.82
C ARG A 99 -6.62 -7.69 7.53
N ARG A 100 -5.58 -7.36 8.29
CA ARG A 100 -4.77 -6.15 8.10
C ARG A 100 -4.08 -6.11 6.74
N ASP A 101 -3.58 -7.24 6.25
CA ASP A 101 -2.85 -7.31 4.98
C ASP A 101 -3.82 -7.14 3.81
N VAL A 102 -4.99 -7.79 3.87
CA VAL A 102 -6.07 -7.65 2.88
C VAL A 102 -6.59 -6.21 2.84
N GLU A 103 -6.78 -5.58 4.00
CA GLU A 103 -7.20 -4.19 4.10
C GLU A 103 -6.15 -3.23 3.53
N GLY A 104 -4.88 -3.45 3.84
CA GLY A 104 -3.76 -2.71 3.27
C GLY A 104 -3.75 -2.81 1.75
N LEU A 105 -3.91 -4.03 1.21
CA LEU A 105 -3.97 -4.28 -0.23
C LEU A 105 -5.15 -3.52 -0.87
N ARG A 106 -6.32 -3.53 -0.24
CA ARG A 106 -7.48 -2.78 -0.72
C ARG A 106 -7.18 -1.29 -0.83
N HIS A 107 -6.57 -0.68 0.19
CA HIS A 107 -6.18 0.73 0.15
C HIS A 107 -5.16 1.03 -0.96
N ILE A 108 -4.17 0.16 -1.16
CA ILE A 108 -3.18 0.26 -2.23
C ILE A 108 -3.86 0.28 -3.60
N LEU A 109 -4.77 -0.68 -3.85
CA LEU A 109 -5.46 -0.83 -5.13
C LEU A 109 -6.43 0.32 -5.42
N GLN A 110 -7.14 0.82 -4.39
CA GLN A 110 -8.03 1.98 -4.53
C GLN A 110 -7.27 3.25 -4.92
N LEU A 111 -6.01 3.39 -4.50
CA LEU A 111 -5.22 4.58 -4.80
C LEU A 111 -4.61 4.57 -6.21
N GLN A 112 -4.50 3.40 -6.87
CA GLN A 112 -3.88 3.27 -8.20
C GLN A 112 -4.53 4.17 -9.26
N ARG A 113 -5.87 4.20 -9.33
CA ARG A 113 -6.59 5.06 -10.28
C ARG A 113 -6.26 6.54 -10.10
N ARG A 114 -6.08 6.97 -8.85
CA ARG A 114 -5.75 8.37 -8.51
C ARG A 114 -4.29 8.70 -8.81
N LEU A 115 -3.37 7.78 -8.54
CA LEU A 115 -1.96 7.99 -8.86
C LEU A 115 -1.74 8.22 -10.36
N VAL A 116 -2.46 7.49 -11.21
CA VAL A 116 -2.38 7.64 -12.66
C VAL A 116 -3.11 8.90 -13.13
N ALA A 117 -4.35 9.13 -12.67
CA ALA A 117 -5.16 10.25 -13.16
C ALA A 117 -4.70 11.63 -12.65
N ASP A 118 -4.24 11.71 -11.39
CA ASP A 118 -3.97 12.99 -10.72
C ASP A 118 -2.48 13.40 -10.82
N VAL A 119 -1.69 12.79 -11.72
CA VAL A 119 -0.24 13.09 -11.86
C VAL A 119 0.01 14.56 -12.24
N ALA A 120 -0.84 15.12 -13.11
CA ALA A 120 -0.81 16.51 -13.54
C ALA A 120 -1.79 17.42 -12.77
N ALA A 121 -2.39 16.92 -11.68
CA ALA A 121 -3.37 17.68 -10.93
C ALA A 121 -2.74 18.86 -10.16
N PRO A 122 -3.54 19.87 -9.75
CA PRO A 122 -3.04 20.98 -8.95
C PRO A 122 -2.37 20.52 -7.65
N MET A 123 -1.36 21.26 -7.17
CA MET A 123 -0.53 20.90 -6.02
C MET A 123 -1.32 20.47 -4.78
N ARG A 124 -2.46 21.12 -4.50
CA ARG A 124 -3.34 20.79 -3.37
C ARG A 124 -3.87 19.36 -3.43
N VAL A 125 -4.22 18.87 -4.62
CA VAL A 125 -4.76 17.53 -4.85
C VAL A 125 -3.65 16.51 -4.68
N ARG A 126 -2.48 16.79 -5.27
CA ARG A 126 -1.28 15.95 -5.17
C ARG A 126 -0.81 15.80 -3.73
N ARG A 127 -0.75 16.89 -2.95
CA ARG A 127 -0.46 16.83 -1.50
C ARG A 127 -1.46 15.96 -0.74
N GLY A 128 -2.74 16.08 -1.03
CA GLY A 128 -3.78 15.26 -0.40
C GLY A 128 -3.67 13.75 -0.70
N ILE A 129 -3.01 13.38 -1.79
CA ILE A 129 -2.68 11.98 -2.12
C ILE A 129 -1.44 11.52 -1.35
N VAL A 130 -0.37 12.31 -1.36
CA VAL A 130 0.90 11.99 -0.66
C VAL A 130 0.70 11.77 0.84
N HIS A 131 -0.20 12.53 1.47
CA HIS A 131 -0.48 12.37 2.91
C HIS A 131 -1.31 11.13 3.27
N ARG A 132 -1.78 10.34 2.29
CA ARG A 132 -2.49 9.10 2.58
C ARG A 132 -1.50 8.06 3.10
N SER A 133 -1.90 7.32 4.14
CA SER A 133 -1.06 6.28 4.74
C SER A 133 -0.63 5.19 3.75
N ALA A 134 -1.49 4.86 2.78
CA ALA A 134 -1.20 3.87 1.74
C ALA A 134 -0.38 4.41 0.55
N PHE A 135 0.00 5.69 0.54
CA PHE A 135 0.68 6.31 -0.60
C PHE A 135 2.01 5.62 -0.95
N SER A 136 2.87 5.42 0.04
CA SER A 136 4.17 4.77 -0.16
C SER A 136 4.02 3.38 -0.79
N ASP A 137 3.13 2.56 -0.23
CA ASP A 137 2.91 1.21 -0.72
C ASP A 137 2.21 1.19 -2.08
N ALA A 138 1.31 2.14 -2.34
CA ALA A 138 0.67 2.30 -3.63
C ALA A 138 1.63 2.74 -4.73
N LEU A 139 2.60 3.60 -4.42
CA LEU A 139 3.65 4.00 -5.34
C LEU A 139 4.61 2.84 -5.63
N THR A 140 4.96 2.04 -4.61
CA THR A 140 5.73 0.81 -4.79
C THR A 140 4.98 -0.20 -5.65
N TRP A 141 3.68 -0.41 -5.39
CA TRP A 141 2.84 -1.27 -6.22
C TRP A 141 2.84 -0.83 -7.68
N LEU A 142 2.67 0.47 -7.94
CA LEU A 142 2.69 1.02 -9.30
C LEU A 142 4.05 0.82 -9.98
N ALA A 143 5.15 0.91 -9.23
CA ALA A 143 6.49 0.66 -9.74
C ALA A 143 6.72 -0.80 -10.14
N ILE A 144 6.09 -1.75 -9.43
CA ILE A 144 6.24 -3.18 -9.73
C ILE A 144 5.28 -3.60 -10.86
N HIS A 145 4.00 -3.24 -10.74
CA HIS A 145 2.92 -3.84 -11.55
C HIS A 145 2.25 -2.85 -12.52
N GLY A 146 2.49 -1.55 -12.38
CA GLY A 146 1.76 -0.49 -13.07
C GLY A 146 2.20 -0.19 -14.49
N HIS A 147 3.36 -0.70 -14.92
CA HIS A 147 3.95 -0.46 -16.26
C HIS A 147 4.05 1.02 -16.65
N ALA A 148 4.12 1.93 -15.66
CA ALA A 148 4.07 3.38 -15.85
C ALA A 148 5.24 4.07 -15.12
N PRO A 149 6.50 3.87 -15.56
CA PRO A 149 7.68 4.42 -14.89
C PRO A 149 7.64 5.95 -14.79
N ALA A 150 7.21 6.63 -15.86
CA ALA A 150 7.09 8.09 -15.88
C ALA A 150 6.15 8.64 -14.80
N VAL A 151 5.06 7.93 -14.48
CA VAL A 151 4.12 8.34 -13.42
C VAL A 151 4.78 8.17 -12.05
N VAL A 152 5.50 7.05 -11.85
CA VAL A 152 6.23 6.78 -10.61
C VAL A 152 7.29 7.86 -10.36
N ASP A 153 8.06 8.20 -11.38
CA ASP A 153 9.13 9.20 -11.29
C ASP A 153 8.56 10.60 -11.02
N ALA A 154 7.46 10.98 -11.68
CA ALA A 154 6.79 12.25 -11.40
C ALA A 154 6.31 12.38 -9.95
N TRP A 155 5.81 11.28 -9.35
CA TRP A 155 5.43 11.27 -7.93
C TRP A 155 6.64 11.31 -7.00
N ARG A 156 7.73 10.61 -7.33
CA ARG A 156 8.99 10.65 -6.54
C ARG A 156 9.59 12.04 -6.54
N THR A 157 9.73 12.66 -7.72
CA THR A 157 10.24 14.04 -7.86
C THR A 157 9.40 15.02 -7.03
N PHE A 158 8.07 14.91 -7.10
CA PHE A 158 7.18 15.76 -6.32
C PHE A 158 7.34 15.62 -4.81
N VAL A 159 7.55 14.39 -4.31
CA VAL A 159 7.79 14.14 -2.89
C VAL A 159 9.11 14.77 -2.46
N THR A 160 10.17 14.60 -3.27
CA THR A 160 11.48 15.22 -3.02
C THR A 160 11.41 16.74 -3.01
N GLU A 161 10.80 17.36 -4.03
CA GLU A 161 10.60 18.81 -4.11
C GLU A 161 9.77 19.35 -2.94
N SER A 162 8.69 18.64 -2.58
CA SER A 162 7.83 19.02 -1.46
C SER A 162 8.56 18.95 -0.12
N ALA A 163 9.46 17.98 0.07
CA ALA A 163 10.27 17.87 1.27
C ALA A 163 11.30 19.02 1.36
N SER A 164 11.95 19.37 0.24
CA SER A 164 12.88 20.51 0.17
C SER A 164 12.21 21.83 0.54
N HIS A 165 11.00 22.09 0.05
CA HIS A 165 10.26 23.30 0.39
C HIS A 165 9.85 23.38 1.87
N HIS A 166 9.47 22.27 2.52
CA HIS A 166 9.16 22.27 3.95
C HIS A 166 10.42 22.48 4.82
N GLY A 167 11.58 21.97 4.39
CA GLY A 167 12.86 22.20 5.07
C GLY A 167 13.31 23.66 4.99
N GLN A 168 13.17 24.30 3.82
CA GLN A 168 13.47 25.72 3.63
C GLN A 168 12.54 26.63 4.44
N SER A 169 11.23 26.36 4.45
CA SER A 169 10.29 27.13 5.29
C SER A 169 10.56 26.97 6.79
N ALA A 170 11.04 25.80 7.25
CA ALA A 170 11.41 25.61 8.65
C ALA A 170 12.68 26.39 9.01
N GLN A 171 13.69 26.43 8.12
CA GLN A 171 14.90 27.23 8.29
C GLN A 171 14.62 28.75 8.27
N GLU A 172 13.73 29.23 7.40
CA GLU A 172 13.32 30.66 7.39
C GLU A 172 12.47 31.05 8.62
N THR A 173 11.80 30.08 9.26
CA THR A 173 11.00 30.37 10.47
C THR A 173 11.87 30.41 11.74
N GLU A 174 13.09 29.86 11.74
CA GLU A 174 14.01 29.92 12.88
C GLU A 174 14.76 31.27 13.00
N GLU A 175 14.95 32.01 11.90
CA GLU A 175 15.53 33.37 11.95
C GLU A 175 14.49 34.49 12.16
N GLY A 176 13.19 34.19 12.09
CA GLY A 176 12.09 35.16 12.20
C GLY A 176 11.14 34.87 13.36
N GLY A 177 11.63 34.93 14.60
CA GLY A 177 10.84 34.64 15.78
C GLY A 177 9.60 35.53 15.95
N VAL A 178 8.39 34.94 15.92
CA VAL A 178 7.24 35.34 16.76
C VAL A 178 6.37 34.11 17.08
N PRO A 179 6.07 33.79 18.35
CA PRO A 179 5.19 32.67 18.69
C PRO A 179 3.73 33.00 18.33
N ARG A 180 3.16 32.26 17.36
CA ARG A 180 1.73 32.34 17.03
C ARG A 180 0.89 31.85 18.22
N ARG A 181 0.33 32.81 18.97
CA ARG A 181 -0.66 32.63 20.04
C ARG A 181 -1.78 31.67 19.59
N ARG A 182 -1.81 30.47 20.21
CA ARG A 182 -2.96 29.55 20.23
C ARG A 182 -4.21 30.31 20.69
N ARG A 183 -5.13 30.60 19.76
CA ARG A 183 -6.45 31.16 20.09
C ARG A 183 -7.27 30.06 20.77
N ARG A 184 -7.17 30.02 22.09
CA ARG A 184 -7.93 29.16 23.02
C ARG A 184 -9.43 29.45 22.82
N ARG A 185 -10.14 28.62 22.05
CA ARG A 185 -11.59 28.75 21.86
C ARG A 185 -12.27 28.46 23.20
N ARG A 186 -12.69 29.54 23.85
CA ARG A 186 -13.29 29.59 25.18
C ARG A 186 -14.60 28.77 25.19
N ARG A 187 -14.67 27.79 26.08
CA ARG A 187 -15.92 27.15 26.53
C ARG A 187 -16.89 28.25 26.97
N ARG A 188 -18.08 28.33 26.38
CA ARG A 188 -19.24 28.97 27.02
C ARG A 188 -20.21 27.87 27.41
N ARG A 189 -20.13 27.47 28.69
CA ARG A 189 -21.23 26.86 29.43
C ARG A 189 -22.38 27.88 29.43
N GLY A 190 -23.45 27.59 28.70
CA GLY A 190 -24.74 28.26 28.84
C GLY A 190 -25.62 27.41 29.74
N SER A 191 -25.48 27.62 31.05
CA SER A 191 -26.42 27.14 32.06
C SER A 191 -27.72 27.92 31.90
N PHE A 192 -28.77 27.31 31.36
CA PHE A 192 -30.13 27.83 31.45
C PHE A 192 -30.91 26.96 32.43
N HIS A 193 -31.03 27.47 33.66
CA HIS A 193 -31.95 26.96 34.67
C HIS A 193 -32.99 28.06 34.94
N ARG A 194 -34.25 27.74 34.60
CA ARG A 194 -35.57 28.15 35.12
C ARG A 194 -35.81 29.55 35.74
N PRO A 195 -37.06 30.02 35.61
CA PRO A 195 -37.90 30.00 36.81
C PRO A 195 -39.29 29.37 36.60
N ARG A 196 -39.94 29.12 37.74
CA ARG A 196 -41.27 28.55 37.94
C ARG A 196 -42.17 29.65 38.52
N ALA A 197 -43.38 29.80 37.97
CA ALA A 197 -44.56 30.52 38.50
C ALA A 197 -45.59 30.48 37.36
N GLU A 198 -46.86 30.07 37.48
CA GLU A 198 -47.76 29.67 38.57
C GLU A 198 -48.56 28.44 38.12
#